data_AF-A0A368F716-F1
#
_entry.id   AF-A0A368F716-F1
#
_cell.length_a   1.000
_cell.length_b   1.000
_cell.length_c   1.000
_cell.angle_alpha   90.00
_cell.angle_beta   90.00
_cell.angle_gamma   90.00
#
_symmetry.space_group_name_H-M   'P 1'
#
loop_
_entity.id
_entity.type
_entity.pdbx_description
1 polymer ?
#
loop_
_entity_poly.entity_id
_entity_poly.type
_entity_poly.pdbx_seq_one_letter_code
_entity_poly.pdbx_strand_id
1 'polypeptide(L)' 'MMGDNKNSHRFTVKHDSCGVRRQREVNGVVIISTVIVSFHSIFITRVDRAYRLSCFYVEGTKRVQQQLDVA' A
#
# COMPACT_ATOMS: atom_id res chain seq x y z
N MET A 1 17.52 -1.45 23.59
CA MET A 1 16.37 -1.49 24.52
C MET A 1 15.18 -2.01 23.73
N MET A 2 14.75 -3.24 24.02
CA MET A 2 13.58 -3.87 23.39
C MET A 2 12.32 -3.25 23.99
N GLY A 3 11.59 -2.49 23.17
CA GLY A 3 10.29 -1.96 23.51
C GLY A 3 9.21 -2.94 23.06
N ASP A 4 8.76 -3.80 23.96
CA ASP A 4 7.47 -4.46 23.87
C ASP A 4 6.37 -3.46 24.28
N ASN A 5 6.06 -2.56 23.35
CA ASN A 5 4.84 -1.78 23.40
C ASN A 5 4.28 -1.80 21.98
N LYS A 6 3.13 -2.45 21.77
CA LYS A 6 2.49 -2.57 20.44
C LYS A 6 1.94 -1.20 20.00
N ASN A 7 2.82 -0.25 19.72
CA ASN A 7 2.45 0.97 19.03
C ASN A 7 2.31 0.64 17.55
N SER A 8 1.07 0.55 17.07
CA SER A 8 0.77 0.39 15.66
C SER A 8 1.07 1.70 14.92
N HIS A 9 2.23 1.76 14.27
CA HIS A 9 2.55 2.88 13.39
C HIS A 9 1.75 2.76 12.10
N ARG A 10 0.88 3.75 11.85
CA ARG A 10 0.10 3.84 10.61
C ARG A 10 0.60 5.00 9.77
N PHE A 11 0.90 4.73 8.51
CA PHE A 11 1.21 5.74 7.52
C PHE A 11 0.29 5.55 6.31
N THR A 12 0.08 6.61 5.54
CA THR A 12 -0.77 6.58 4.34
C THR A 12 -0.04 7.29 3.22
N VAL A 13 0.04 6.65 2.06
CA VAL A 13 0.74 7.16 0.89
C VAL A 13 -0.27 7.26 -0.24
N LYS A 14 -0.29 8.40 -0.94
CA LYS A 14 -1.14 8.55 -2.12
C LYS A 14 -0.55 7.73 -3.27
N HIS A 15 -1.41 7.11 -4.07
CA HIS A 15 -0.99 6.26 -5.19
C HIS A 15 -0.14 6.97 -6.26
N ASP A 16 -0.20 8.30 -6.32
CA ASP A 16 0.51 9.14 -7.30
C ASP A 16 1.73 9.86 -6.69
N SER A 17 2.28 9.34 -5.60
CA SER A 17 3.38 10.00 -4.86
C SER A 17 4.40 9.00 -4.36
N CYS A 18 5.54 9.48 -3.84
CA CYS A 18 6.54 8.67 -3.13
C CYS A 18 7.12 7.48 -3.94
N GLY A 19 7.14 7.59 -5.28
CA GLY A 19 7.68 6.53 -6.14
C GLY A 19 6.84 5.26 -6.21
N VAL A 20 5.55 5.34 -5.85
CA VAL A 20 4.59 4.24 -6.02
C VAL A 20 4.50 3.87 -7.51
N ARG A 21 4.63 2.58 -7.83
CA ARG A 21 4.55 2.07 -9.20
C ARG A 21 3.20 1.42 -9.46
N ARG A 22 2.54 1.85 -10.53
CA ARG A 22 1.29 1.26 -11.02
C ARG A 22 1.58 0.37 -12.22
N GLN A 23 1.15 -0.90 -12.16
CA GLN A 23 1.23 -1.83 -13.28
C GLN A 23 -0.20 -2.24 -13.67
N ARG A 24 -0.50 -2.19 -14.97
CA ARG A 24 -1.80 -2.63 -15.50
C ARG A 24 -1.74 -4.14 -15.74
N GLU A 25 -2.73 -4.86 -15.25
CA GLU A 25 -2.95 -6.28 -15.53
C GLU A 25 -4.32 -6.50 -16.18
N VAL A 26 -4.54 -7.69 -16.73
CA VAL A 26 -5.76 -8.03 -17.47
C VAL A 26 -7.03 -7.86 -16.62
N ASN A 27 -6.94 -8.15 -15.32
CA ASN A 27 -8.07 -8.13 -14.40
C ASN A 27 -8.07 -6.91 -13.45
N GLY A 28 -7.21 -5.93 -13.69
CA GLY A 28 -7.14 -4.73 -12.85
C GLY A 28 -5.76 -4.08 -12.83
N VAL A 29 -5.35 -3.61 -11.66
CA VAL A 29 -4.15 -2.81 -11.46
C VAL A 29 -3.39 -3.28 -10.22
N VAL A 30 -2.10 -3.52 -10.38
CA VAL A 30 -1.18 -3.77 -9.26
C VAL A 30 -0.53 -2.45 -8.88
N ILE A 31 -0.58 -2.10 -7.59
CA ILE A 31 0.13 -0.96 -7.00
C ILE A 31 1.27 -1.50 -6.14
N ILE A 32 2.49 -1.08 -6.43
CA ILE A 32 3.71 -1.52 -5.74
C ILE A 32 4.35 -0.32 -5.06
N SER A 33 4.68 -0.47 -3.78
CA SER A 33 5.43 0.51 -3.00
C SER A 33 6.55 -0.18 -2.24
N THR A 34 7.66 0.52 -1.99
CA THR A 34 8.76 -0.02 -1.17
C THR A 34 9.03 0.94 -0.03
N VAL A 35 8.88 0.43 1.19
CA VAL A 35 9.08 1.19 2.42
C VAL A 35 10.41 0.79 3.00
N ILE A 36 11.29 1.78 3.18
CA ILE A 36 12.60 1.59 3.77
C ILE A 36 12.55 2.13 5.20
N VAL A 37 12.83 1.27 6.17
CA VAL A 37 12.97 1.64 7.58
C VAL A 37 14.46 1.71 7.88
N SER A 38 14.96 2.94 8.00
CA SER A 38 16.36 3.23 8.35
C SER A 38 16.48 3.65 9.80
N PHE A 39 17.51 3.14 10.50
CA PHE A 39 17.79 3.47 11.89
C PHE A 39 18.68 4.71 12.05
N HIS A 40 19.37 5.12 10.98
CA HIS A 40 20.14 6.35 10.93
C HIS A 40 19.75 7.16 9.70
N SER A 41 19.61 8.48 9.82
CA SER A 41 19.10 9.35 8.75
C SER A 41 20.07 9.53 7.58
N ILE A 42 21.37 9.32 7.82
CA ILE A 42 22.44 9.59 6.85
C ILE A 42 23.10 8.30 6.34
N PHE A 43 23.13 7.23 7.14
CA PHE A 43 23.93 6.04 6.85
C PHE A 43 23.05 4.82 6.76
N ILE A 44 23.28 3.99 5.74
CA ILE A 44 22.66 2.67 5.64
C ILE A 44 23.35 1.76 6.65
N THR A 45 22.56 1.19 7.55
CA THR A 45 23.08 0.28 8.58
C THR A 45 22.69 -1.16 8.29
N ARG A 46 23.39 -2.12 8.92
CA ARG A 46 23.09 -3.56 8.79
C ARG A 46 21.66 -3.92 9.26
N VAL A 47 21.06 -3.09 10.11
CA VAL A 47 19.73 -3.35 10.68
C VAL A 47 18.60 -2.71 9.88
N ASP A 48 18.91 -1.91 8.85
CA ASP A 48 17.90 -1.30 7.98
C ASP A 48 17.15 -2.38 7.19
N ARG A 49 15.86 -2.14 6.95
CA ARG A 49 14.98 -3.10 6.27
C ARG A 49 14.16 -2.43 5.17
N ALA A 50 14.07 -3.10 4.03
CA ALA A 50 13.22 -2.70 2.92
C ALA A 50 12.05 -3.69 2.79
N TYR A 51 10.83 -3.16 2.84
CA TYR A 51 9.60 -3.93 2.69
C TYR A 51 8.93 -3.56 1.38
N ARG A 52 8.76 -4.54 0.48
CA ARG A 52 8.02 -4.37 -0.75
C ARG A 52 6.56 -4.73 -0.53
N LEU A 53 5.70 -3.74 -0.64
CA LEU A 53 4.25 -3.89 -0.58
C LEU A 53 3.70 -4.02 -2.00
N SER A 54 2.79 -4.97 -2.20
CA SER A 54 2.09 -5.20 -3.47
C SER A 54 0.61 -5.36 -3.20
N CYS A 55 -0.18 -4.43 -3.72
CA CYS A 55 -1.63 -4.41 -3.57
C CYS A 55 -2.29 -4.58 -4.93
N PHE A 56 -3.12 -5.62 -5.07
CA PHE A 56 -3.86 -5.85 -6.31
C PHE A 56 -5.27 -5.28 -6.19
N TYR A 57 -5.61 -4.37 -7.10
CA TYR A 57 -6.93 -3.77 -7.22
C TYR A 57 -7.64 -4.35 -8.44
N VAL A 58 -8.67 -5.15 -8.19
CA VAL A 58 -9.50 -5.72 -9.26
C VAL A 58 -10.51 -4.66 -9.73
N GLU A 59 -10.59 -4.44 -11.03
CA GLU A 59 -11.70 -3.67 -11.62
C GLU A 59 -12.95 -4.55 -11.65
N GLY A 60 -13.55 -4.78 -10.49
CA GLY A 60 -14.82 -5.50 -10.39
C GLY A 60 -15.95 -4.64 -10.97
N THR A 61 -16.64 -5.14 -11.99
CA THR A 61 -17.93 -4.63 -12.45
C THR A 61 -18.94 -4.77 -11.31
N LYS A 62 -19.01 -3.79 -10.41
CA LYS A 62 -20.16 -3.62 -9.54
C LYS A 62 -21.32 -3.21 -10.44
N ARG A 63 -22.13 -4.18 -10.89
CA ARG A 63 -23.46 -3.88 -11.44
C ARG A 63 -24.23 -3.18 -10.33
N VAL A 64 -24.38 -1.86 -10.44
CA VAL A 64 -25.30 -1.10 -9.59
C VAL A 64 -26.70 -1.56 -10.00
N GLN A 65 -27.20 -2.61 -9.37
CA GLN A 65 -28.62 -2.93 -9.43
C GLN A 65 -29.33 -1.88 -8.58
N GLN A 66 -29.69 -0.75 -9.21
CA GLN A 66 -30.73 0.10 -8.69
C GLN A 66 -32.01 -0.74 -8.71
N GLN A 67 -32.36 -1.30 -7.56
CA GLN A 67 -33.70 -1.80 -7.32
C GLN A 67 -34.59 -0.56 -7.15
N LEU A 68 -34.98 0.03 -8.29
CA LEU A 68 -36.04 1.03 -8.36
C LEU A 68 -37.35 0.27 -8.18
N ASP A 69 -37.76 0.12 -6.92
CA ASP A 69 -39.10 -0.28 -6.55
C ASP A 69 -39.97 0.97 -6.66
N VAL A 70 -40.72 1.08 -7.76
CA VAL A 70 -41.71 2.15 -7.94
C VAL A 70 -43.00 1.64 -7.31
N ALA A 71 -43.28 2.15 -6.11
CA ALA A 71 -44.53 1.95 -5.38
C ALA A 71 -45.71 2.63 -6.09
#